data_AF-A0A7X8SJY8-F1
#
_entry.id   AF-A0A7X8SJY8-F1
#
_cell.length_a   1.000
_cell.length_b   1.000
_cell.length_c   1.000
_cell.angle_alpha   90.00
_cell.angle_beta   90.00
_cell.angle_gamma   90.00
#
_symmetry.space_group_name_H-M   'P 1'
#
loop_
_entity.id
_entity.type
_entity.pdbx_description
1 polymer ?
#
loop_
_entity_poly.entity_id
_entity_poly.type
_entity_poly.pdbx_seq_one_letter_code
_entity_poly.pdbx_strand_id
1 'polypeptide(L)'
;MRSTDTFYLKQEEPNKSCFLALRAIILKSEETIEETVKYGMPCFCIKGKPVFYLWFDKKTTAPYILFVDGLLLDHPLLESGSRKKMKVLTIDPTKDLPLHTINELLNMAILLKLK
;
A
#
# COMPACT_ATOMS: atom_id res chain seq x y z
N MET A 1 -4.33 5.31 21.46
CA MET A 1 -4.38 5.24 19.98
C MET A 1 -3.00 5.56 19.45
N ARG A 2 -2.44 4.71 18.57
CA ARG A 2 -1.20 5.08 17.87
C ARG A 2 -1.55 6.15 16.83
N SER A 3 -0.62 7.04 16.51
CA SER A 3 -0.85 8.08 15.49
C SER A 3 -1.25 7.48 14.14
N THR A 4 -0.74 6.27 13.82
CA THR A 4 -1.02 5.52 12.59
C THR A 4 -2.45 4.99 12.49
N ASP A 5 -3.15 4.77 13.61
CA ASP A 5 -4.51 4.21 13.59
C ASP A 5 -5.55 5.22 13.10
N THR A 6 -5.25 6.51 13.22
CA THR A 6 -6.17 7.61 12.93
C THR A 6 -6.69 7.59 11.49
N PHE A 7 -5.84 7.23 10.54
CA PHE A 7 -6.25 7.14 9.13
C PHE A 7 -7.34 6.08 8.96
N TYR A 8 -7.11 4.87 9.46
CA TYR A 8 -8.01 3.73 9.29
C TYR A 8 -9.34 3.94 10.00
N LEU A 9 -9.33 4.49 11.21
CA LEU A 9 -10.53 4.68 12.02
C LEU A 9 -11.51 5.72 11.44
N LYS A 10 -11.02 6.63 10.59
CA LYS A 10 -11.82 7.64 9.90
C LYS A 10 -12.50 7.14 8.64
N GLN A 11 -12.16 5.95 8.15
CA GLN A 11 -12.76 5.40 6.94
C GLN A 11 -14.12 4.79 7.26
N GLU A 12 -15.02 4.83 6.30
CA GLU A 12 -16.28 4.09 6.34
C GLU A 12 -16.10 2.70 5.73
N GLU A 13 -17.01 1.78 6.06
CA GLU A 13 -17.04 0.48 5.38
C GLU A 13 -17.53 0.64 3.93
N PRO A 14 -17.00 -0.14 2.97
CA PRO A 14 -16.08 -1.27 3.14
C PRO A 14 -14.57 -0.89 3.17
N ASN A 15 -14.24 0.38 2.98
CA ASN A 15 -12.84 0.83 2.88
C ASN A 15 -12.05 0.63 4.17
N LYS A 16 -12.70 0.81 5.33
CA LYS A 16 -12.05 0.63 6.63
C LYS A 16 -11.50 -0.79 6.81
N SER A 17 -12.34 -1.81 6.65
CA SER A 17 -11.91 -3.20 6.74
C SER A 17 -10.88 -3.54 5.68
N CYS A 18 -11.06 -3.07 4.43
CA CYS A 18 -10.09 -3.25 3.36
C CYS A 18 -8.70 -2.67 3.74
N PHE A 19 -8.61 -1.42 4.19
CA PHE A 19 -7.33 -0.82 4.57
C PHE A 19 -6.68 -1.50 5.78
N LEU A 20 -7.47 -1.94 6.77
CA LEU A 20 -6.95 -2.70 7.91
C LEU A 20 -6.35 -4.04 7.47
N ALA A 21 -6.99 -4.73 6.53
CA ALA A 21 -6.48 -5.96 5.95
C ALA A 21 -5.18 -5.72 5.15
N LEU A 22 -5.16 -4.69 4.30
CA LEU A 22 -3.95 -4.32 3.54
C LEU A 22 -2.78 -3.95 4.46
N ARG A 23 -3.04 -3.19 5.54
CA ARG A 23 -2.04 -2.88 6.58
C ARG A 23 -1.45 -4.16 7.19
N ALA A 24 -2.31 -5.10 7.57
CA ALA A 24 -1.87 -6.36 8.18
C ALA A 24 -1.03 -7.20 7.21
N ILE A 25 -1.41 -7.27 5.93
CA ILE A 25 -0.67 -7.99 4.89
C ILE A 25 0.71 -7.37 4.68
N ILE A 26 0.79 -6.04 4.54
CA ILE A 26 2.06 -5.32 4.34
C ILE A 26 3.00 -5.54 5.53
N LEU A 27 2.52 -5.35 6.76
CA LEU A 27 3.34 -5.54 7.97
C LEU A 27 3.80 -6.99 8.17
N LYS A 28 3.05 -7.96 7.64
CA LYS A 28 3.43 -9.38 7.70
C LYS A 28 4.44 -9.78 6.61
N SER A 29 4.52 -9.04 5.52
CA SER A 29 5.36 -9.42 4.37
C SER A 29 6.87 -9.40 4.65
N GLU A 30 7.33 -8.54 5.58
CA GLU A 30 8.75 -8.42 5.91
C GLU A 30 8.90 -7.78 7.30
N GLU A 31 9.70 -8.39 8.18
CA GLU A 31 9.84 -7.99 9.59
C GLU A 31 10.43 -6.58 9.75
N THR A 32 11.28 -6.17 8.81
CA THR A 32 11.93 -4.86 8.82
C THR A 32 11.02 -3.70 8.37
N ILE A 33 9.76 -3.98 7.99
CA ILE A 33 8.81 -2.95 7.62
C ILE A 33 8.26 -2.26 8.88
N GLU A 34 8.42 -0.94 8.90
CA GLU A 34 7.85 -0.06 9.91
C GLU A 34 6.75 0.81 9.31
N GLU A 35 5.63 0.94 10.02
CA GLU A 35 4.57 1.88 9.66
C GLU A 35 4.79 3.23 10.33
N THR A 36 4.65 4.29 9.55
CA THR A 36 4.61 5.68 10.00
C THR A 36 3.50 6.44 9.26
N VAL A 37 3.38 7.74 9.53
CA VAL A 37 2.48 8.64 8.81
C VAL A 37 3.30 9.69 8.09
N LYS A 38 3.14 9.79 6.76
CA LYS A 38 3.74 10.87 5.96
C LYS A 38 2.66 11.53 5.12
N TYR A 39 2.60 12.86 5.18
CA TYR A 39 1.58 13.66 4.48
C TYR A 39 0.14 13.25 4.82
N GLY A 40 -0.10 12.77 6.05
CA GLY A 40 -1.41 12.28 6.50
C GLY A 40 -1.80 10.89 6.00
N MET A 41 -0.89 10.18 5.33
CA MET A 41 -1.14 8.85 4.76
C MET A 41 -0.31 7.79 5.50
N PRO A 42 -0.82 6.56 5.68
CA PRO A 42 0.00 5.44 6.10
C PRO A 42 1.15 5.22 5.14
N CYS A 43 2.35 5.16 5.70
CA CYS A 43 3.60 5.01 4.97
C CYS A 43 4.40 3.86 5.58
N PHE A 44 4.76 2.89 4.76
CA PHE A 44 5.52 1.71 5.17
C PHE A 44 6.94 1.85 4.67
N CYS A 45 7.88 1.79 5.61
CA CYS A 45 9.29 2.06 5.37
C CYS A 45 10.15 0.83 5.71
N ILE A 46 11.22 0.63 4.97
CA ILE A 46 12.30 -0.31 5.30
C ILE A 46 13.55 0.52 5.56
N LYS A 47 14.14 0.39 6.76
CA LYS A 47 15.32 1.17 7.19
C LYS A 47 15.11 2.69 6.98
N GLY A 48 13.92 3.20 7.35
CA GLY A 48 13.53 4.61 7.20
C GLY A 48 13.20 5.07 5.76
N LYS A 49 13.44 4.25 4.73
CA LYS A 49 13.14 4.56 3.33
C LYS A 49 11.71 4.11 2.98
N PRO A 50 10.87 4.99 2.40
CA PRO A 50 9.50 4.63 2.04
C PRO A 50 9.46 3.59 0.91
N VAL A 51 8.55 2.64 1.03
CA VAL A 51 8.35 1.54 0.07
C VAL A 51 6.90 1.48 -0.39
N PHE A 52 5.96 1.50 0.57
CA PHE A 52 4.53 1.46 0.28
C PHE A 52 3.79 2.62 0.93
N TYR A 53 2.68 3.02 0.31
CA TYR A 53 1.67 3.85 0.93
C TYR A 53 0.30 3.22 0.73
N LEU A 54 -0.61 3.46 1.68
CA LEU A 54 -2.04 3.18 1.50
C LEU A 54 -2.77 4.49 1.32
N TRP A 55 -3.62 4.56 0.29
CA TRP A 55 -4.47 5.71 0.06
C TRP A 55 -5.67 5.31 -0.80
N PHE A 56 -6.52 6.27 -1.15
CA PHE A 56 -7.67 6.07 -2.03
C PHE A 56 -7.71 7.10 -3.14
N ASP A 57 -8.31 6.73 -4.27
CA ASP A 57 -8.59 7.71 -5.32
C ASP A 57 -9.66 8.70 -4.84
N LYS A 58 -9.42 10.00 -5.03
CA LYS A 58 -10.32 11.03 -4.49
C LYS A 58 -11.66 11.13 -5.22
N LYS A 59 -11.77 10.58 -6.43
CA LYS A 59 -13.00 10.59 -7.23
C LYS A 59 -13.80 9.31 -7.02
N THR A 60 -13.14 8.16 -7.09
CA THR A 60 -13.82 6.85 -7.01
C THR A 60 -13.86 6.27 -5.60
N THR A 61 -13.14 6.87 -4.65
CA THR A 61 -12.92 6.39 -3.27
C THR A 61 -12.30 4.98 -3.18
N ALA A 62 -11.84 4.43 -4.31
CA ALA A 62 -11.25 3.11 -4.36
C ALA A 62 -9.89 3.10 -3.63
N PRO A 63 -9.67 2.18 -2.67
CA PRO A 63 -8.40 2.01 -1.99
C PRO A 63 -7.33 1.50 -2.97
N TYR A 64 -6.08 1.86 -2.71
CA TYR A 64 -4.94 1.34 -3.46
C TYR A 64 -3.70 1.21 -2.59
N ILE A 65 -2.81 0.32 -3.01
CA ILE A 65 -1.41 0.28 -2.56
C ILE A 65 -0.57 1.06 -3.57
N LEU A 66 0.16 2.06 -3.11
CA LEU A 66 1.15 2.75 -3.93
C LEU A 66 2.53 2.17 -3.68
N PHE A 67 3.23 1.86 -4.75
CA PHE A 67 4.60 1.36 -4.76
C PHE A 67 5.55 2.49 -5.15
N VAL A 68 6.48 2.85 -4.26
CA VAL A 68 7.38 4.01 -4.46
C VAL A 68 8.24 3.87 -5.71
N ASP A 69 8.79 2.67 -5.93
CA ASP A 69 9.57 2.32 -7.12
C ASP A 69 8.76 1.43 -8.08
N GLY A 70 7.45 1.68 -8.17
CA GLY A 70 6.54 0.91 -9.02
C GLY A 70 6.90 0.88 -10.50
N LEU A 71 7.67 1.86 -11.01
CA LEU A 71 8.19 1.82 -12.38
C LEU A 71 9.12 0.62 -12.64
N LEU A 72 9.82 0.15 -11.60
CA LEU A 72 10.70 -1.02 -11.67
C LEU A 72 9.93 -2.35 -11.52
N LEU A 73 8.63 -2.28 -11.24
CA LEU A 73 7.75 -3.43 -11.14
C LEU A 73 7.03 -3.60 -12.48
N ASP A 74 7.38 -4.68 -13.19
CA ASP A 74 6.73 -5.06 -14.44
C ASP A 74 5.56 -6.00 -14.13
N HIS A 75 4.38 -5.41 -13.93
CA HIS A 75 3.17 -6.16 -13.63
C HIS A 75 1.95 -5.46 -14.26
N PRO A 76 1.08 -6.19 -14.98
CA PRO A 76 -0.01 -5.59 -15.77
C PRO A 76 -1.09 -4.92 -14.93
N LEU A 77 -1.28 -5.36 -13.68
CA LEU A 77 -2.25 -4.75 -12.75
C LEU A 77 -1.73 -3.47 -12.07
N LEU A 78 -0.48 -3.07 -12.32
CA LEU A 78 0.06 -1.82 -11.79
C LEU A 78 -0.17 -0.67 -12.76
N GLU A 79 -0.86 0.35 -12.26
CA GLU A 79 -1.21 1.53 -13.03
C GLU A 79 -0.21 2.66 -12.74
N SER A 80 0.29 3.30 -13.80
CA SER A 80 1.13 4.49 -13.67
C SER A 80 0.25 5.70 -13.33
N GLY A 81 0.56 6.36 -12.22
CA GLY A 81 -0.06 7.64 -11.87
C GLY A 81 0.63 8.81 -12.56
N SER A 82 0.37 10.02 -12.06
CA SER A 82 1.04 11.25 -12.52
C SER A 82 2.53 11.33 -12.15
N ARG A 83 3.01 10.45 -11.26
CA ARG A 83 4.40 10.44 -10.78
C ARG A 83 5.21 9.36 -11.49
N LYS A 84 6.25 9.77 -12.22
CA LYS A 84 7.07 8.90 -13.09
C LYS A 84 7.61 7.62 -12.45
N LYS A 85 7.92 7.61 -11.15
CA LYS A 85 8.52 6.44 -10.47
C LYS A 85 7.49 5.50 -9.84
N MET A 86 6.29 5.99 -9.58
CA MET A 86 5.30 5.31 -8.74
C MET A 86 4.27 4.62 -9.60
N LYS A 87 3.85 3.43 -9.18
CA LYS A 87 2.66 2.77 -9.69
C LYS A 87 1.74 2.40 -8.53
N VAL A 88 0.47 2.21 -8.84
CA VAL A 88 -0.55 1.84 -7.86
C VAL A 88 -1.22 0.51 -8.25
N LEU A 89 -1.56 -0.28 -7.25
CA LEU A 89 -2.49 -1.40 -7.36
C LEU A 89 -3.81 -0.97 -6.75
N THR A 90 -4.82 -0.71 -7.59
CA THR A 90 -6.18 -0.39 -7.14
C THR A 90 -6.88 -1.65 -6.64
N ILE A 91 -7.57 -1.54 -5.51
CA ILE A 91 -8.26 -2.65 -4.85
C ILE A 91 -9.75 -2.37 -4.83
N ASP A 92 -10.55 -3.37 -5.19
CA ASP A 92 -12.00 -3.33 -5.00
C ASP A 92 -12.32 -3.75 -3.55
N PRO A 93 -12.83 -2.83 -2.70
CA PRO A 93 -13.07 -3.10 -1.29
C PRO A 93 -14.28 -4.02 -1.05
N THR A 94 -15.09 -4.30 -2.10
CA THR A 94 -16.28 -5.14 -2.02
C THR A 94 -16.03 -6.60 -2.37
N LYS A 95 -14.80 -6.94 -2.75
CA LYS A 95 -14.39 -8.28 -3.19
C LYS A 95 -13.29 -8.84 -2.29
N ASP A 96 -13.07 -10.14 -2.40
CA ASP A 96 -11.91 -10.79 -1.79
C ASP A 96 -10.61 -10.16 -2.30
N LEU A 97 -9.70 -9.91 -1.36
CA LEU A 97 -8.40 -9.36 -1.70
C LEU A 97 -7.62 -10.37 -2.56
N PRO A 98 -7.00 -9.95 -3.68
CA PRO A 98 -6.18 -10.82 -4.50
C PRO A 98 -4.83 -11.10 -3.82
N LEU A 99 -4.85 -11.91 -2.77
CA LEU A 99 -3.71 -12.14 -1.87
C LEU A 99 -2.46 -12.61 -2.61
N HIS A 100 -2.62 -13.46 -3.62
CA HIS A 100 -1.50 -13.92 -4.44
C HIS A 100 -0.77 -12.74 -5.11
N THR A 101 -1.52 -11.92 -5.85
CA THR A 101 -1.02 -10.72 -6.53
C THR A 101 -0.42 -9.71 -5.56
N ILE A 102 -1.09 -9.45 -4.42
CA ILE A 102 -0.59 -8.51 -3.42
C ILE A 102 0.76 -9.00 -2.89
N ASN A 103 0.85 -10.24 -2.44
CA ASN A 103 2.10 -10.78 -1.89
C ASN A 103 3.23 -10.81 -2.93
N GLU A 104 2.92 -11.16 -4.18
CA GLU A 104 3.89 -11.13 -5.29
C GLU A 104 4.48 -9.72 -5.48
N LEU A 105 3.63 -8.69 -5.56
CA LEU A 105 4.05 -7.31 -5.73
C LEU A 105 4.81 -6.76 -4.52
N LEU A 106 4.39 -7.10 -3.30
CA LEU A 106 5.11 -6.73 -2.08
C LEU A 106 6.53 -7.32 -2.10
N ASN A 107 6.66 -8.62 -2.40
CA ASN A 107 7.96 -9.30 -2.47
C ASN A 107 8.87 -8.67 -3.52
N MET A 108 8.37 -8.43 -4.74
CA MET A 108 9.14 -7.76 -5.78
C MET A 108 9.64 -6.38 -5.33
N ALA A 109 8.78 -5.58 -4.70
CA ALA A 109 9.14 -4.25 -4.22
C ALA A 109 10.14 -4.27 -3.06
N ILE A 110 10.03 -5.23 -2.14
CA ILE A 110 10.96 -5.43 -1.02
C ILE A 110 12.36 -5.80 -1.54
N LEU A 111 12.44 -6.70 -2.52
CA LEU A 111 13.71 -7.10 -3.14
C LEU A 111 14.47 -5.93 -3.77
N LEU A 112 13.79 -4.88 -4.22
CA LEU A 112 14.42 -3.66 -4.71
C LEU A 112 15.08 -2.81 -3.61
N LYS A 113 14.73 -3.04 -2.34
CA LYS A 113 15.22 -2.29 -1.16
C LYS A 113 16.34 -2.99 -0.39
N LEU A 114 16.56 -4.28 -0.68
CA LEU A 114 17.60 -5.10 -0.08
C LEU A 114 18.93 -5.05 -0.84
N LYS A 115 18.95 -4.40 -2.01
CA LYS A 115 20.15 -4.10 -2.80
C LYS A 115 20.77 -2.78 -2.34
#